data_AF-A0A424JKZ9-F1
#
_entry.id   AF-A0A424JKZ9-F1
#
_cell.length_a   1.000
_cell.length_b   1.000
_cell.length_c   1.000
_cell.angle_alpha   90.00
_cell.angle_beta   90.00
_cell.angle_gamma   90.00
#
_symmetry.space_group_name_H-M   'P 1'
#
loop_
_entity.id
_entity.type
_entity.pdbx_description
1 polymer ?
#
loop_
_entity_poly.entity_id
_entity_poly.type
_entity_poly.pdbx_seq_one_letter_code
_entity_poly.pdbx_strand_id
1 'polypeptide(L)'
;MLISSCNYKPLFNENRLSNLTFKSIETSGDKRVAQIMVNKLNIIKNQSGKNTLHIEANKNKDVSNKSSSGKVLEYSIALNYKIEAKEFLTGKVIYSKTISNSKNYKSSSLYSDTINSEKKIIENISNLVATQIINELNLILQNDI
;
A
#
# COMPACT_ATOMS: atom_id res chain seq x y z
N MET A 1 -11.39 -34.45 -33.13
CA MET A 1 -10.90 -33.61 -32.03
C MET A 1 -11.96 -32.55 -31.74
N LEU A 2 -12.60 -32.62 -30.58
CA LEU A 2 -13.48 -31.56 -30.09
C LEU A 2 -12.59 -30.52 -29.42
N ILE A 3 -12.41 -29.37 -30.04
CA ILE A 3 -11.89 -28.18 -29.35
C ILE A 3 -13.02 -27.66 -28.48
N SER A 4 -13.11 -28.16 -27.25
CA SER A 4 -13.86 -27.50 -26.19
C SER A 4 -13.21 -26.15 -25.95
N SER A 5 -13.82 -25.10 -26.48
CA SER A 5 -13.48 -23.71 -26.17
C SER A 5 -13.61 -23.51 -24.66
N CYS A 6 -12.49 -23.48 -23.93
CA CYS A 6 -12.47 -22.92 -22.60
C CYS A 6 -12.92 -21.47 -22.71
N ASN A 7 -14.19 -21.19 -22.40
CA ASN A 7 -14.69 -19.85 -22.19
C ASN A 7 -13.97 -19.27 -20.96
N TYR A 8 -12.80 -18.68 -21.18
CA TYR A 8 -12.11 -17.90 -20.17
C TYR A 8 -12.96 -16.67 -19.89
N LYS A 9 -13.69 -16.70 -18.79
CA LYS A 9 -14.35 -15.52 -18.25
C LYS A 9 -13.25 -14.70 -17.58
N PRO A 10 -12.96 -13.46 -18.03
CA PRO A 10 -11.98 -12.62 -17.37
C PRO A 10 -12.32 -12.52 -15.88
N LEU A 11 -11.38 -12.86 -15.02
CA LEU A 11 -11.52 -12.72 -13.56
C LEU A 11 -11.80 -11.25 -13.16
N PHE A 12 -11.42 -10.30 -14.02
CA PHE A 12 -11.62 -8.88 -13.82
C PHE A 12 -12.35 -8.29 -15.02
N ASN A 13 -13.61 -7.90 -14.82
CA ASN A 13 -14.20 -6.86 -15.65
C ASN A 13 -13.53 -5.55 -15.25
N GLU A 14 -12.73 -4.93 -16.12
CA GLU A 14 -12.08 -3.64 -15.86
C GLU A 14 -13.09 -2.55 -15.44
N ASN A 15 -14.36 -2.71 -15.82
CA ASN A 15 -15.49 -1.86 -15.44
C ASN A 15 -16.11 -2.15 -14.06
N ARG A 16 -15.47 -3.00 -13.21
CA ARG A 16 -15.99 -3.40 -11.88
C ARG A 16 -15.04 -3.13 -10.72
N LEU A 17 -14.08 -2.23 -10.89
CA LEU A 17 -13.46 -1.54 -9.74
C LEU A 17 -14.52 -0.63 -9.12
N SER A 18 -15.45 -1.21 -8.37
CA SER A 18 -16.33 -0.45 -7.48
C SER A 18 -15.43 0.40 -6.60
N ASN A 19 -15.59 1.73 -6.65
CA ASN A 19 -14.84 2.61 -5.77
C ASN A 19 -15.05 2.12 -4.33
N LEU A 20 -13.99 1.60 -3.73
CA LEU A 20 -14.01 1.10 -2.37
C LEU A 20 -14.52 2.24 -1.49
N THR A 21 -15.64 2.02 -0.81
CA THR A 21 -16.34 3.07 -0.08
C THR A 21 -16.25 2.79 1.41
N PHE A 22 -15.68 3.73 2.15
CA PHE A 22 -15.49 3.62 3.59
C PHE A 22 -16.09 4.83 4.31
N LYS A 23 -16.64 4.59 5.51
CA LYS A 23 -17.18 5.62 6.38
C LYS A 23 -16.11 6.56 6.92
N SER A 24 -15.03 5.97 7.41
CA SER A 24 -13.84 6.68 7.88
C SER A 24 -12.58 6.00 7.38
N ILE A 25 -11.55 6.81 7.25
CA ILE A 25 -10.18 6.38 7.00
C ILE A 25 -9.34 7.03 8.08
N GLU A 26 -8.65 6.20 8.86
CA GLU A 26 -7.79 6.60 9.96
C GLU A 26 -6.35 6.23 9.62
N THR A 27 -5.41 7.11 9.96
CA THR A 27 -4.00 6.91 9.69
C THR A 27 -3.15 7.06 10.94
N SER A 28 -2.05 6.31 11.00
CA SER A 28 -1.08 6.37 12.10
C SER A 28 0.34 6.04 11.60
N GLY A 29 1.35 6.35 12.42
CA GLY A 29 2.77 6.18 12.07
C GLY A 29 3.36 7.38 11.32
N ASP A 30 4.21 7.13 10.32
CA ASP A 30 4.76 8.14 9.42
C ASP A 30 3.65 8.76 8.57
N LYS A 31 3.28 10.00 8.92
CA LYS A 31 2.20 10.75 8.27
C LYS A 31 2.38 10.88 6.76
N ARG A 32 3.61 11.05 6.26
CA ARG A 32 3.85 11.23 4.82
C ARG A 32 3.63 9.92 4.07
N VAL A 33 4.17 8.82 4.59
CA VAL A 33 4.00 7.50 3.98
C VAL A 33 2.55 7.05 4.06
N ALA A 34 1.88 7.26 5.20
CA ALA A 34 0.46 6.95 5.35
C ALA A 34 -0.41 7.75 4.37
N GLN A 35 -0.14 9.05 4.17
CA GLN A 35 -0.88 9.87 3.21
C GLN A 35 -0.65 9.42 1.77
N ILE A 36 0.58 9.04 1.40
CA ILE A 36 0.85 8.45 0.08
C ILE A 36 0.00 7.21 -0.11
N MET A 37 -0.05 6.32 0.89
CA MET A 37 -0.87 5.11 0.84
C MET A 37 -2.36 5.42 0.67
N VAL A 38 -2.92 6.33 1.46
CA VAL A 38 -4.32 6.79 1.34
C VAL A 38 -4.60 7.28 -0.09
N ASN A 39 -3.73 8.12 -0.64
CA ASN A 39 -3.89 8.66 -1.98
C ASN A 39 -3.84 7.57 -3.05
N LYS A 40 -2.95 6.57 -2.88
CA LYS A 40 -2.78 5.46 -3.82
C LYS A 40 -3.91 4.45 -3.78
N LEU A 41 -4.58 4.30 -2.64
CA LEU A 41 -5.75 3.43 -2.52
C LEU A 41 -6.98 3.98 -3.26
N ASN A 42 -7.01 5.29 -3.56
CA ASN A 42 -8.10 5.96 -4.29
C ASN A 42 -9.50 5.64 -3.72
N ILE A 43 -9.60 5.61 -2.39
CA ILE A 43 -10.81 5.24 -1.66
C ILE A 43 -11.76 6.43 -1.51
N ILE A 44 -13.06 6.19 -1.68
CA ILE A 44 -14.09 7.20 -1.42
C ILE A 44 -14.52 7.15 0.04
N LYS A 45 -14.38 8.28 0.73
CA LYS A 45 -14.98 8.49 2.05
C LYS A 45 -16.45 8.86 1.90
N ASN A 46 -17.36 8.08 2.47
CA ASN A 46 -18.81 8.33 2.44
C ASN A 46 -19.41 8.08 3.83
N GLN A 47 -20.07 9.07 4.42
CA GLN A 47 -20.62 8.99 5.78
C GLN A 47 -21.67 7.88 5.97
N SER A 48 -22.33 7.46 4.88
CA SER A 48 -23.27 6.32 4.85
C SER A 48 -22.57 4.97 4.64
N GLY A 49 -21.24 4.94 4.57
CA GLY A 49 -20.44 3.73 4.44
C GLY A 49 -20.62 2.79 5.63
N LYS A 50 -20.46 1.48 5.40
CA LYS A 50 -20.58 0.45 6.43
C LYS A 50 -19.26 0.04 7.06
N ASN A 51 -18.13 0.44 6.46
CA ASN A 51 -16.81 -0.03 6.85
C ASN A 51 -15.88 1.12 7.21
N THR A 52 -14.94 0.90 8.13
CA THR A 52 -13.83 1.81 8.46
C THR A 52 -12.53 1.20 7.99
N LEU A 53 -11.59 2.04 7.54
CA LEU A 53 -10.25 1.61 7.16
C LEU A 53 -9.21 2.27 8.08
N HIS A 54 -8.35 1.47 8.70
CA HIS A 54 -7.18 1.93 9.42
C HIS A 54 -5.91 1.57 8.64
N ILE A 55 -5.06 2.56 8.42
CA ILE A 55 -3.76 2.44 7.76
C ILE A 55 -2.68 2.92 8.73
N GLU A 56 -1.90 2.00 9.25
CA GLU A 56 -0.65 2.32 9.92
C GLU A 56 0.51 2.15 8.93
N ALA A 57 1.33 3.18 8.78
CA ALA A 57 2.49 3.13 7.89
C ALA A 57 3.73 3.60 8.65
N ASN A 58 4.76 2.78 8.74
CA ASN A 58 6.00 3.09 9.43
C ASN A 58 7.17 3.07 8.44
N LYS A 59 8.03 4.08 8.51
CA LYS A 59 9.26 4.17 7.74
C LYS A 59 10.46 4.05 8.66
N ASN A 60 11.35 3.12 8.36
CA ASN A 60 12.68 3.06 8.96
C ASN A 60 13.75 3.31 7.90
N LYS A 61 14.79 4.06 8.26
CA LYS A 61 15.94 4.32 7.39
C LYS A 61 17.23 4.14 8.15
N ASP A 62 18.08 3.28 7.63
CA ASP A 62 19.37 2.95 8.22
C ASP A 62 20.52 3.13 7.21
N VAL A 63 21.73 3.31 7.71
CA VAL A 63 22.94 3.26 6.87
C VAL A 63 23.30 1.79 6.66
N SER A 64 23.25 1.34 5.40
CA SER A 64 23.56 -0.05 5.05
C SER A 64 25.01 -0.26 4.63
N ASN A 65 25.70 0.81 4.20
CA ASN A 65 27.10 0.73 3.78
C ASN A 65 27.86 2.05 3.99
N LYS A 66 29.14 1.95 4.38
CA LYS A 66 30.08 3.07 4.53
C LYS A 66 31.43 2.72 3.89
N SER A 67 32.16 3.73 3.43
CA SER A 67 33.56 3.57 3.01
C SER A 67 34.48 3.30 4.21
N SER A 68 35.72 2.91 3.94
CA SER A 68 36.78 2.80 4.96
C SER A 68 37.07 4.11 5.69
N SER A 69 36.80 5.27 5.04
CA SER A 69 36.88 6.60 5.65
C SER A 69 35.62 7.02 6.42
N GLY A 70 34.60 6.16 6.50
CA GLY A 70 33.35 6.42 7.23
C GLY A 70 32.27 7.18 6.44
N LYS A 71 32.51 7.50 5.16
CA LYS A 71 31.51 8.15 4.29
C LYS A 71 30.37 7.17 4.00
N VAL A 72 29.12 7.59 4.20
CA VAL A 72 27.96 6.79 3.81
C VAL A 72 27.97 6.57 2.30
N LEU A 73 27.82 5.32 1.87
CA LEU A 73 27.73 4.92 0.48
C LEU A 73 26.31 4.50 0.10
N GLU A 74 25.60 3.86 1.03
CA GLU A 74 24.25 3.36 0.82
C GLU A 74 23.39 3.47 2.08
N TYR A 75 22.09 3.70 1.85
CA TYR A 75 21.04 3.62 2.85
C TYR A 75 20.12 2.43 2.54
N SER A 76 19.55 1.84 3.58
CA SER A 76 18.39 0.95 3.49
C SER A 76 17.16 1.68 3.98
N ILE A 77 16.06 1.58 3.23
CA ILE A 77 14.74 2.03 3.67
C ILE A 77 13.82 0.83 3.79
N ALA A 78 13.13 0.71 4.93
CA ALA A 78 12.09 -0.28 5.16
C ALA A 78 10.75 0.43 5.41
N LEU A 79 9.71 -0.02 4.72
CA LEU A 79 8.34 0.45 4.88
C LEU A 79 7.49 -0.72 5.38
N ASN A 80 6.78 -0.47 6.48
CA ASN A 80 5.87 -1.43 7.09
C ASN A 80 4.47 -0.83 7.06
N TYR A 81 3.54 -1.53 6.43
CA TYR A 81 2.13 -1.16 6.37
C TYR A 81 1.31 -2.19 7.14
N LYS A 82 0.45 -1.72 8.03
CA LYS A 82 -0.59 -2.53 8.65
C LYS A 82 -1.94 -1.92 8.28
N ILE A 83 -2.73 -2.70 7.57
CA ILE A 83 -4.02 -2.29 7.00
C ILE A 83 -5.10 -3.12 7.65
N GLU A 84 -6.14 -2.47 8.15
CA GLU A 84 -7.27 -3.14 8.77
C GLU A 84 -8.58 -2.49 8.33
N ALA A 85 -9.50 -3.29 7.78
CA ALA A 85 -10.87 -2.87 7.55
C ALA A 85 -11.80 -3.56 8.54
N LYS A 86 -12.73 -2.78 9.09
CA LYS A 86 -13.74 -3.22 10.05
C LYS A 86 -15.12 -2.76 9.64
N GLU A 87 -16.14 -3.53 9.99
CA GLU A 87 -17.53 -3.07 9.92
C GLU A 87 -17.77 -2.05 11.04
N PHE A 88 -18.40 -0.91 10.70
CA PHE A 88 -18.48 0.27 11.56
C PHE A 88 -19.33 0.06 12.81
N LEU A 89 -20.44 -0.71 12.71
CA LEU A 89 -21.37 -0.88 13.83
C LEU A 89 -20.92 -1.96 14.82
N THR A 90 -20.41 -3.07 14.31
CA THR A 90 -20.01 -4.24 15.12
C THR A 90 -18.52 -4.26 15.46
N GLY A 91 -17.69 -3.51 14.74
CA GLY A 91 -16.24 -3.55 14.87
C GLY A 91 -15.60 -4.84 14.34
N LYS A 92 -16.39 -5.72 13.70
CA LYS A 92 -15.90 -6.98 13.13
C LYS A 92 -14.84 -6.70 12.07
N VAL A 93 -13.66 -7.29 12.23
CA VAL A 93 -12.58 -7.22 11.23
C VAL A 93 -13.01 -8.02 9.99
N ILE A 94 -13.03 -7.36 8.84
CA ILE A 94 -13.33 -7.95 7.54
C ILE A 94 -12.07 -8.12 6.68
N TYR A 95 -11.02 -7.36 7.00
CA TYR A 95 -9.73 -7.46 6.34
C TYR A 95 -8.62 -7.02 7.31
N SER A 96 -7.52 -7.77 7.34
CA SER A 96 -6.31 -7.38 8.06
C SER A 96 -5.08 -7.90 7.34
N LYS A 97 -4.10 -7.04 7.15
CA LYS A 97 -2.86 -7.37 6.45
C LYS A 97 -1.69 -6.56 7.00
N THR A 98 -0.55 -7.22 7.18
CA THR A 98 0.73 -6.56 7.41
C THR A 98 1.66 -6.85 6.24
N ILE A 99 2.26 -5.81 5.65
CA ILE A 99 3.17 -5.91 4.51
C ILE A 99 4.42 -5.09 4.81
N SER A 100 5.58 -5.70 4.61
CA SER A 100 6.89 -5.09 4.85
C SER A 100 7.76 -5.22 3.61
N ASN A 101 8.30 -4.10 3.15
CA ASN A 101 9.22 -4.07 2.00
C ASN A 101 10.42 -3.19 2.32
N SER A 102 11.60 -3.65 1.93
CA SER A 102 12.84 -2.89 2.08
C SER A 102 13.59 -2.75 0.76
N LYS A 103 14.33 -1.66 0.62
CA LYS A 103 15.20 -1.43 -0.54
C LYS A 103 16.43 -0.61 -0.17
N ASN A 104 17.57 -0.97 -0.74
CA ASN A 104 18.80 -0.20 -0.60
C ASN A 104 18.94 0.81 -1.75
N TYR A 105 19.58 1.95 -1.46
CA TYR A 105 19.88 2.98 -2.45
C TYR A 105 21.16 3.71 -2.12
N LYS A 106 21.88 4.10 -3.17
CA LYS A 106 23.17 4.80 -3.06
C LYS A 106 22.96 6.23 -2.61
N SER A 107 23.85 6.71 -1.74
CA SER A 107 23.99 8.14 -1.48
C SER A 107 24.64 8.81 -2.70
N SER A 108 24.07 9.91 -3.17
CA SER A 108 24.66 10.76 -4.21
C SER A 108 25.62 11.78 -3.61
N SER A 109 26.53 12.32 -4.42
CA SER A 109 27.34 13.49 -4.06
C SER A 109 26.46 14.72 -3.80
N LEU A 110 25.34 14.85 -4.51
CA LEU A 110 24.32 15.86 -4.26
C LEU A 110 23.27 15.31 -3.29
N TYR A 111 23.09 15.98 -2.16
CA TYR A 111 22.14 15.55 -1.13
C TYR A 111 20.69 15.48 -1.67
N SER A 112 20.30 16.42 -2.53
CA SER A 112 18.97 16.46 -3.17
C SER A 112 18.65 15.18 -3.93
N ASP A 113 19.62 14.58 -4.62
CA ASP A 113 19.42 13.37 -5.40
C ASP A 113 19.21 12.15 -4.53
N THR A 114 19.87 12.13 -3.36
CA THR A 114 19.66 11.09 -2.34
C THR A 114 18.22 11.16 -1.82
N ILE A 115 17.71 12.37 -1.54
CA ILE A 115 16.32 12.59 -1.12
C ILE A 115 15.32 12.22 -2.22
N ASN A 116 15.62 12.54 -3.48
CA ASN A 116 14.75 12.19 -4.60
C ASN A 116 14.69 10.67 -4.82
N SER A 117 15.82 9.98 -4.64
CA SER A 117 15.88 8.51 -4.69
C SER A 117 15.04 7.88 -3.56
N GLU A 118 15.16 8.39 -2.34
CA GLU A 118 14.34 7.96 -1.20
C GLU A 118 12.83 8.12 -1.50
N LYS A 119 12.41 9.29 -2.00
CA LYS A 119 11.01 9.56 -2.36
C LYS A 119 10.48 8.60 -3.42
N LYS A 120 11.24 8.38 -4.50
CA LYS A 120 10.85 7.45 -5.59
C LYS A 120 10.68 6.03 -5.06
N ILE A 121 11.55 5.58 -4.17
CA ILE A 121 11.44 4.25 -3.55
C ILE A 121 10.17 4.15 -2.71
N ILE A 122 9.88 5.16 -1.89
CA ILE A 122 8.65 5.20 -1.08
C ILE A 122 7.42 5.15 -1.97
N GLU A 123 7.37 5.95 -3.03
CA GLU A 123 6.23 5.99 -3.95
C GLU A 123 6.03 4.65 -4.66
N ASN A 124 7.11 4.03 -5.14
CA ASN A 124 7.04 2.75 -5.83
C ASN A 124 6.57 1.62 -4.92
N ILE A 125 7.14 1.51 -3.71
CA ILE A 125 6.71 0.50 -2.73
C ILE A 125 5.25 0.76 -2.34
N SER A 126 4.87 2.00 -2.00
CA SER A 126 3.49 2.34 -1.65
C SER A 126 2.51 1.99 -2.76
N ASN A 127 2.88 2.20 -4.02
CA ASN A 127 2.04 1.88 -5.17
C ASN A 127 1.82 0.37 -5.31
N LEU A 128 2.89 -0.43 -5.17
CA LEU A 128 2.79 -1.89 -5.22
C LEU A 128 1.89 -2.43 -4.10
N VAL A 129 2.09 -1.94 -2.87
CA VAL A 129 1.27 -2.32 -1.72
C VAL A 129 -0.18 -1.90 -1.96
N ALA A 130 -0.45 -0.65 -2.38
CA ALA A 130 -1.80 -0.18 -2.65
C ALA A 130 -2.54 -1.03 -3.70
N THR A 131 -1.89 -1.36 -4.82
CA THR A 131 -2.48 -2.24 -5.84
C THR A 131 -2.85 -3.60 -5.27
N GLN A 132 -1.98 -4.20 -4.45
CA GLN A 132 -2.28 -5.47 -3.80
C GLN A 132 -3.50 -5.34 -2.86
N ILE A 133 -3.52 -4.33 -2.00
CA ILE A 133 -4.62 -4.09 -1.04
C ILE A 133 -5.95 -3.85 -1.78
N ILE A 134 -5.95 -3.04 -2.84
CA ILE A 134 -7.15 -2.78 -3.65
C ILE A 134 -7.70 -4.09 -4.22
N ASN A 135 -6.84 -4.93 -4.77
CA ASN A 135 -7.26 -6.21 -5.34
C ASN A 135 -7.83 -7.14 -4.27
N GLU A 136 -7.17 -7.27 -3.13
CA GLU A 136 -7.63 -8.11 -2.01
C GLU A 136 -8.98 -7.59 -1.45
N LEU A 137 -9.13 -6.28 -1.23
CA LEU A 137 -10.38 -5.68 -0.73
C LEU A 137 -11.54 -5.84 -1.71
N ASN A 138 -11.31 -5.68 -3.01
CA ASN A 138 -12.35 -5.89 -4.01
C ASN A 138 -12.86 -7.33 -4.01
N LEU A 139 -11.97 -8.32 -3.88
CA LEU A 139 -12.37 -9.73 -3.80
C LEU A 139 -13.22 -10.02 -2.57
N ILE A 140 -12.83 -9.47 -1.41
CA ILE A 140 -13.57 -9.69 -0.16
C ILE A 140 -14.96 -9.05 -0.22
N LEU A 141 -15.04 -7.78 -0.62
CA LEU A 141 -16.30 -7.03 -0.62
C LEU A 141 -17.27 -7.44 -1.73
N GLN A 142 -16.78 -8.08 -2.80
CA GLN A 142 -17.66 -8.64 -3.85
C GLN A 142 -18.31 -9.96 -3.43
N ASN A 143 -17.72 -10.71 -2.49
CA ASN A 143 -18.27 -11.97 -2.00
C ASN A 143 -19.34 -11.77 -0.90
N ASP A 144 -19.56 -10.53 -0.45
CA ASP A 144 -20.59 -10.15 0.53
C ASP A 144 -21.93 -9.71 -0.12
N ILE A 145 -22.08 -9.86 -1.45
CA ILE A 145 -23.33 -9.64 -2.22
C ILE A 145 -23.88 -10.98 -2.69
#